data_AF-A0AAD4EDD2-F1
#
_entry.id   AF-A0AAD4EDD2-F1
#
_cell.length_a   1.000
_cell.length_b   1.000
_cell.length_c   1.000
_cell.angle_alpha   90.00
_cell.angle_beta   90.00
_cell.angle_gamma   90.00
#
_symmetry.space_group_name_H-M   'P 1'
#
loop_
_entity.id
_entity.type
_entity.pdbx_description
1 polymer ?
#
loop_
_entity_poly.entity_id
_entity_poly.type
_entity_poly.pdbx_seq_one_letter_code
_entity_poly.pdbx_strand_id
1 'polypeptide(L)'
;MIKPAIVEQSAPSKPLKLLPGELTPEVTHNWENTCATYFISTHGTSHKYVMALKDTWLETHWDTKLWKKVLGSQQGSRAFYGWALELQNQTTLLYGNTTHLTDAQLQNQLEANICDDLMTLVLRVKLASTLTLKNWIEEVHHLDEK
;
A
#
# COMPACT_ATOMS: atom_id res chain seq x y z
N MET A 1 -28.97 -34.84 -15.05
CA MET A 1 -27.96 -34.25 -14.14
C MET A 1 -27.11 -33.31 -14.98
N ILE A 2 -27.08 -32.02 -14.62
CA ILE A 2 -26.17 -31.06 -15.25
C ILE A 2 -24.77 -31.35 -14.68
N LYS A 3 -23.74 -31.33 -15.53
CA LYS A 3 -22.36 -31.55 -15.10
C LYS A 3 -21.75 -30.22 -14.62
N PRO A 4 -20.94 -30.21 -13.54
CA PRO A 4 -20.25 -29.01 -13.11
C PRO A 4 -19.26 -28.53 -14.19
N ALA A 5 -19.10 -27.22 -14.31
CA ALA A 5 -18.08 -26.62 -15.17
C ALA A 5 -16.66 -26.98 -14.69
N ILE A 6 -15.70 -27.03 -15.62
CA ILE A 6 -14.32 -27.44 -15.34
C ILE A 6 -13.37 -26.29 -15.64
N VAL A 7 -12.47 -26.00 -14.70
CA VAL A 7 -11.36 -25.07 -14.90
C VAL A 7 -10.20 -25.85 -15.52
N GLU A 8 -9.87 -25.54 -16.77
CA GLU A 8 -8.75 -26.17 -17.48
C GLU A 8 -7.57 -25.20 -17.59
N GLN A 9 -6.39 -25.64 -17.15
CA GLN A 9 -5.15 -24.90 -17.30
C GLN A 9 -4.00 -25.85 -17.62
N SER A 10 -3.33 -25.65 -18.76
CA SER A 10 -2.25 -26.54 -19.20
C SER A 10 -0.92 -26.32 -18.46
N ALA A 11 -0.71 -25.11 -17.91
CA ALA A 11 0.41 -24.77 -17.05
C ALA A 11 0.08 -23.48 -16.26
N PRO A 12 0.65 -23.25 -15.06
CA PRO A 12 0.37 -22.05 -14.28
C PRO A 12 0.53 -20.75 -15.06
N SER A 13 1.50 -20.67 -15.97
CA SER A 13 1.77 -19.46 -16.79
C SER A 13 0.92 -19.34 -18.07
N LYS A 14 -0.10 -20.19 -18.27
CA LYS A 14 -0.97 -20.18 -19.45
C LYS A 14 -2.40 -19.77 -19.08
N PRO A 15 -3.11 -19.02 -19.95
CA PRO A 15 -4.48 -18.59 -19.67
C PRO A 15 -5.38 -19.79 -19.36
N LEU A 16 -6.11 -19.71 -18.24
CA LEU A 16 -7.10 -20.70 -17.86
C LEU A 16 -8.36 -20.57 -18.71
N LYS A 17 -9.07 -21.68 -18.91
CA LYS A 17 -10.34 -21.75 -19.65
C LYS A 17 -11.40 -22.36 -18.75
N LEU A 18 -12.58 -21.74 -18.71
CA LEU A 18 -13.75 -22.30 -18.05
C LEU A 18 -14.59 -23.03 -19.10
N LEU A 19 -14.67 -24.35 -18.98
CA LEU A 19 -15.48 -25.16 -19.89
C LEU A 19 -16.98 -25.05 -19.53
N PRO A 20 -17.90 -25.19 -20.51
CA PRO A 20 -19.33 -25.12 -20.25
C PRO A 20 -19.81 -26.13 -19.20
N GLY A 21 -20.67 -25.69 -18.29
CA GLY A 21 -21.24 -26.52 -17.23
C GLY A 21 -21.89 -25.68 -16.13
N GLU A 22 -22.34 -26.34 -15.07
CA GLU A 22 -22.93 -25.67 -13.91
C GLU A 22 -21.87 -24.93 -13.07
N LEU A 23 -22.12 -23.66 -12.78
CA LEU A 23 -21.30 -22.82 -11.91
C LEU A 23 -21.67 -23.09 -10.46
N THR A 24 -21.02 -24.07 -9.84
CA THR A 24 -21.16 -24.32 -8.39
C THR A 24 -20.22 -23.40 -7.59
N PRO A 25 -20.45 -23.21 -6.28
CA PRO A 25 -19.54 -22.47 -5.41
C PRO A 25 -18.10 -23.00 -5.44
N GLU A 26 -17.94 -24.33 -5.54
CA GLU A 26 -16.64 -24.99 -5.64
C GLU A 26 -15.91 -24.66 -6.95
N VAL A 27 -16.62 -24.67 -8.08
CA VAL A 27 -16.07 -24.26 -9.39
C VAL A 27 -15.66 -22.79 -9.38
N THR A 28 -16.47 -21.94 -8.75
CA THR A 28 -16.20 -20.49 -8.64
C THR A 28 -14.95 -20.23 -7.80
N HIS A 29 -14.83 -20.89 -6.64
CA HIS A 29 -13.64 -20.79 -5.79
C HIS A 29 -12.38 -21.32 -6.49
N ASN A 30 -12.50 -22.44 -7.20
CA ASN A 30 -11.38 -23.03 -7.95
C ASN A 30 -10.94 -22.11 -9.10
N TRP A 31 -11.88 -21.49 -9.81
CA TRP A 31 -11.59 -20.50 -10.83
C TRP A 31 -10.84 -19.29 -10.28
N GLU A 32 -11.28 -18.75 -9.14
CA GLU A 32 -10.62 -17.61 -8.48
C GLU A 32 -9.18 -17.93 -8.06
N ASN A 33 -8.97 -19.07 -7.41
CA ASN A 33 -7.63 -19.52 -6.99
C ASN A 33 -6.70 -19.76 -8.19
N THR A 34 -7.24 -20.33 -9.27
CA THR A 34 -6.48 -20.61 -10.49
C THR A 34 -6.13 -19.31 -11.22
N CYS A 35 -7.05 -18.33 -11.26
CA CYS A 35 -6.76 -16.97 -11.71
C CYS A 35 -5.61 -16.36 -10.91
N ALA A 36 -5.71 -16.35 -9.57
CA ALA A 36 -4.66 -15.80 -8.71
C ALA A 36 -3.29 -16.44 -8.98
N THR A 37 -3.25 -17.76 -9.12
CA THR A 37 -2.04 -18.52 -9.44
C THR A 37 -1.51 -18.21 -10.84
N TYR A 38 -2.39 -18.09 -11.84
CA TYR A 38 -2.05 -17.68 -13.19
C TYR A 38 -1.39 -16.30 -13.19
N PHE A 39 -2.01 -15.33 -12.53
CA PHE A 39 -1.50 -13.96 -12.47
C PHE A 39 -0.14 -13.88 -11.77
N ILE A 40 0.03 -14.57 -10.63
CA ILE A 40 1.31 -14.63 -9.92
C ILE A 40 2.41 -15.24 -10.79
N SER A 41 2.11 -16.30 -11.53
CA SER A 41 3.12 -17.02 -12.32
C SER A 41 3.44 -16.36 -13.67
N THR A 42 2.51 -15.60 -14.26
CA THR A 42 2.71 -14.91 -15.54
C THR A 42 3.30 -13.52 -15.39
N HIS A 43 2.81 -12.76 -14.42
CA HIS A 43 3.18 -11.37 -14.26
C HIS A 43 4.17 -11.19 -13.10
N GLY A 44 4.53 -12.24 -12.36
CA GLY A 44 5.27 -12.12 -11.11
C GLY A 44 4.37 -11.62 -9.97
N THR A 45 4.99 -11.28 -8.84
CA THR A 45 4.29 -10.75 -7.66
C THR A 45 3.38 -9.57 -8.03
N SER A 46 2.27 -9.41 -7.28
CA SER A 46 1.28 -8.30 -7.30
C SER A 46 1.87 -6.93 -7.70
N HIS A 47 3.11 -6.68 -7.29
CA HIS A 47 3.94 -5.55 -7.67
C HIS A 47 3.96 -5.19 -9.17
N LYS A 48 4.23 -6.15 -10.07
CA LYS A 48 4.36 -5.86 -11.51
C LYS A 48 3.02 -5.47 -12.14
N TYR A 49 1.92 -6.07 -11.67
CA TYR A 49 0.57 -5.66 -12.07
C TYR A 49 0.25 -4.24 -11.59
N VAL A 50 0.54 -3.94 -10.32
CA VAL A 50 0.36 -2.60 -9.76
C VAL A 50 1.21 -1.56 -10.51
N MET A 51 2.43 -1.91 -10.92
CA MET A 51 3.26 -1.03 -11.75
C MET A 51 2.64 -0.80 -13.14
N ALA A 52 2.16 -1.85 -13.82
CA ALA A 52 1.52 -1.73 -15.13
C ALA A 52 0.23 -0.91 -15.07
N LEU A 53 -0.57 -1.08 -14.02
CA LEU A 53 -1.75 -0.24 -13.77
C LEU A 53 -1.35 1.22 -13.54
N LYS A 54 -0.35 1.48 -12.70
CA LYS A 54 0.14 2.84 -12.43
C LYS A 54 0.61 3.51 -13.72
N ASP A 55 1.34 2.81 -14.58
CA ASP A 55 1.83 3.33 -15.86
C ASP A 55 0.69 3.63 -16.86
N THR A 56 -0.35 2.78 -16.89
CA THR A 56 -1.47 2.92 -17.82
C THR A 56 -2.46 4.02 -17.40
N TRP A 57 -2.70 4.19 -16.09
CA TRP A 57 -3.82 4.99 -15.57
C TRP A 57 -3.41 6.31 -14.91
N LEU A 58 -2.13 6.46 -14.53
CA LEU A 58 -1.67 7.68 -13.88
C LEU A 58 -0.98 8.59 -14.89
N GLU A 59 -1.11 9.89 -14.66
CA GLU A 59 -0.49 10.90 -15.51
C GLU A 59 1.04 10.81 -15.51
N THR A 60 1.67 11.31 -16.58
CA THR A 60 3.13 11.40 -16.62
C THR A 60 3.67 12.18 -15.42
N HIS A 61 4.71 11.65 -14.78
CA HIS A 61 5.34 12.21 -13.57
C HIS A 61 4.46 12.25 -12.31
N TRP A 62 3.37 11.45 -12.26
CA TRP A 62 2.52 11.34 -11.08
C TRP A 62 3.30 11.02 -9.81
N ASP A 63 4.33 10.19 -9.91
CA ASP A 63 5.16 9.72 -8.81
C ASP A 63 5.99 10.87 -8.23
N THR A 64 6.58 11.70 -9.09
CA THR A 64 7.33 12.89 -8.70
C THR A 64 6.41 13.95 -8.11
N LYS A 65 5.21 14.13 -8.67
CA LYS A 65 4.19 15.05 -8.12
C LYS A 65 3.73 14.61 -6.75
N LEU A 66 3.46 13.31 -6.57
CA LEU A 66 3.05 12.73 -5.29
C LEU A 66 4.18 12.82 -4.27
N TRP A 67 5.41 12.53 -4.66
CA TRP A 67 6.59 12.69 -3.80
C TRP A 67 6.76 14.14 -3.32
N LYS A 68 6.67 15.12 -4.23
CA LYS A 68 6.70 16.55 -3.86
C LYS A 68 5.56 16.92 -2.91
N LYS A 69 4.36 16.37 -3.13
CA LYS A 69 3.21 16.57 -2.24
C LYS A 69 3.49 16.03 -0.84
N VAL A 70 4.06 14.82 -0.74
CA VAL A 70 4.43 14.20 0.54
C VAL A 70 5.47 15.05 1.26
N LEU A 71 6.52 15.50 0.56
CA LEU A 71 7.58 16.34 1.15
C LEU A 71 7.12 17.75 1.55
N GLY A 72 6.13 18.31 0.85
CA GLY A 72 5.54 19.60 1.20
C GLY A 72 4.42 19.53 2.24
N SER A 73 4.05 18.33 2.70
CA SER A 73 2.93 18.15 3.61
C SER A 73 3.33 18.41 5.05
N GLN A 74 2.48 19.15 5.77
CA GLN A 74 2.67 19.52 7.16
C GLN A 74 1.46 19.13 8.01
N GLN A 75 1.66 18.91 9.31
CA GLN A 75 0.56 18.68 10.24
C GLN A 75 -0.38 19.89 10.23
N GLY A 76 0.13 21.11 10.43
CA GLY A 76 -0.70 22.31 10.53
C GLY A 76 -1.66 22.22 11.72
N SER A 77 -2.94 22.53 11.50
CA SER A 77 -3.97 22.56 12.56
C SER A 77 -4.82 21.29 12.67
N ARG A 78 -4.51 20.23 11.92
CA ARG A 78 -5.24 18.95 11.96
C ARG A 78 -4.60 17.99 12.95
N ALA A 79 -5.38 16.99 13.39
CA ALA A 79 -4.90 15.89 14.23
C ALA A 79 -3.72 15.17 13.58
N PHE A 80 -2.69 14.87 14.38
CA PHE A 80 -1.47 14.21 13.93
C PHE A 80 -1.75 12.88 13.25
N TYR A 81 -2.58 12.04 13.87
CA TYR A 81 -2.81 10.68 13.38
C TYR A 81 -3.48 10.66 12.00
N GLY A 82 -4.47 11.53 11.78
CA GLY A 82 -5.13 11.67 10.48
C GLY A 82 -4.15 12.11 9.38
N TRP A 83 -3.24 13.02 9.71
CA TRP A 83 -2.18 13.45 8.80
C TRP A 83 -1.16 12.34 8.51
N ALA A 84 -0.65 11.67 9.55
CA ALA A 84 0.34 10.61 9.42
C ALA A 84 -0.20 9.44 8.58
N LEU A 85 -1.47 9.08 8.77
CA LEU A 85 -2.15 8.06 7.98
C LEU A 85 -2.30 8.47 6.51
N GLU A 86 -2.63 9.74 6.24
CA GLU A 86 -2.67 10.25 4.85
C GLU A 86 -1.31 10.09 4.17
N LEU A 87 -0.23 10.46 4.86
CA LEU A 87 1.13 10.33 4.34
C LEU A 87 1.49 8.87 4.08
N GLN A 88 1.23 7.96 5.02
CA GLN A 88 1.44 6.52 4.82
C GLN A 88 0.69 5.98 3.60
N ASN A 89 -0.57 6.40 3.41
CA ASN A 89 -1.35 5.98 2.26
C ASN A 89 -0.76 6.50 0.95
N GLN A 90 -0.27 7.74 0.93
CA GLN A 90 0.38 8.34 -0.23
C GLN A 90 1.74 7.69 -0.53
N THR A 91 2.55 7.36 0.49
CA THR A 91 3.82 6.66 0.28
C THR A 91 3.64 5.21 -0.15
N THR A 92 2.55 4.55 0.28
CA THR A 92 2.19 3.20 -0.20
C THR A 92 1.98 3.17 -1.72
N LEU A 93 1.42 4.25 -2.30
CA LEU A 93 1.31 4.38 -3.76
C LEU A 93 2.67 4.50 -4.45
N LEU A 94 3.70 5.02 -3.78
CA LEU A 94 5.06 5.07 -4.33
C LEU A 94 5.81 3.73 -4.25
N TYR A 95 5.23 2.72 -3.58
CA TYR A 95 5.85 1.39 -3.49
C TYR A 95 6.09 0.79 -4.88
N GLY A 96 7.34 0.44 -5.14
CA GLY A 96 7.82 -0.08 -6.44
C GLY A 96 8.38 0.93 -7.41
N ASN A 97 8.25 2.22 -7.11
CA ASN A 97 8.90 3.26 -7.88
C ASN A 97 10.29 3.56 -7.30
N THR A 98 11.15 4.14 -8.13
CA THR A 98 12.48 4.64 -7.71
C THR A 98 12.40 5.74 -6.65
N THR A 99 11.23 6.38 -6.50
CA THR A 99 10.91 7.46 -5.56
C THR A 99 10.27 6.96 -4.25
N HIS A 100 10.30 5.66 -3.97
CA HIS A 100 9.78 5.08 -2.72
C HIS A 100 10.46 5.66 -1.47
N LEU A 101 9.66 6.07 -0.49
CA LEU A 101 10.13 6.56 0.80
C LEU A 101 10.25 5.40 1.79
N THR A 102 11.44 5.19 2.35
CA THR A 102 11.64 4.22 3.43
C THR A 102 10.96 4.66 4.72
N ASP A 103 10.71 3.72 5.63
CA ASP A 103 10.12 4.02 6.94
C ASP A 103 10.90 5.11 7.69
N ALA A 104 12.23 5.08 7.63
CA ALA A 104 13.08 6.10 8.23
C ALA A 104 12.93 7.47 7.56
N GLN A 105 12.81 7.52 6.23
CA GLN A 105 12.57 8.78 5.50
C GLN A 105 11.18 9.35 5.80
N LEU A 106 10.17 8.49 5.93
CA LEU A 106 8.83 8.90 6.29
C LEU A 106 8.77 9.39 7.74
N GLN A 107 9.45 8.71 8.68
CA GLN A 107 9.57 9.19 10.05
C GLN A 107 10.22 10.57 10.10
N ASN A 108 11.36 10.77 9.41
CA ASN A 108 12.01 12.07 9.34
C ASN A 108 11.09 13.15 8.76
N GLN A 109 10.29 12.82 7.75
CA GLN A 109 9.32 13.75 7.16
C GLN A 109 8.21 14.13 8.15
N LEU A 110 7.73 13.16 8.94
CA LEU A 110 6.76 13.42 10.00
C LEU A 110 7.39 14.31 11.07
N GLU A 111 8.54 13.92 11.62
CA GLU A 111 9.26 14.69 12.65
C GLU A 111 9.54 16.14 12.23
N ALA A 112 9.95 16.36 10.98
CA ALA A 112 10.28 17.69 10.48
C ALA A 112 9.05 18.60 10.27
N ASN A 113 7.84 18.03 10.23
CA ASN A 113 6.63 18.77 9.86
C ASN A 113 5.45 18.58 10.83
N ILE A 114 5.71 17.97 11.99
CA ILE A 114 4.83 18.03 13.17
C ILE A 114 4.70 19.49 13.63
N CYS A 115 3.55 19.88 14.20
CA CYS A 115 3.39 21.22 14.75
C CYS A 115 4.28 21.45 15.99
N ASP A 116 4.74 22.69 16.19
CA ASP A 116 5.73 23.01 17.24
C ASP A 116 5.31 22.58 18.65
N ASP A 117 4.01 22.69 18.96
CA ASP A 117 3.43 22.32 20.24
C ASP A 117 3.59 20.82 20.51
N LEU A 118 3.20 19.97 19.55
CA LEU A 118 3.34 18.53 19.65
C LEU A 118 4.82 18.11 19.61
N MET A 119 5.63 18.76 18.78
CA MET A 119 7.07 18.45 18.69
C MET A 119 7.77 18.69 20.04
N THR A 120 7.38 19.73 20.76
CA THR A 120 7.88 20.00 22.11
C THR A 120 7.56 18.86 23.09
N LEU A 121 6.37 18.26 22.99
CA LEU A 121 5.98 17.10 23.78
C LEU A 121 6.79 15.86 23.41
N VAL A 122 6.97 15.60 22.11
CA VAL A 122 7.77 14.47 21.60
C VAL A 122 9.21 14.56 22.10
N LEU A 123 9.83 15.74 22.00
CA LEU A 123 11.20 16.00 22.49
C LEU A 123 11.32 15.82 24.01
N ARG A 124 10.27 16.16 24.78
CA ARG A 124 10.25 15.99 26.23
C ARG A 124 10.21 14.51 26.63
N VAL A 125 9.45 13.70 25.90
CA VAL A 125 9.29 12.26 26.18
C VAL A 125 10.51 11.45 25.75
N LYS A 126 11.29 11.94 24.76
CA LYS A 126 12.50 11.27 24.25
C LYS A 126 12.20 9.84 23.81
N LEU A 127 11.32 9.70 22.83
CA LEU A 127 10.98 8.41 22.22
C LEU A 127 12.24 7.66 21.79
N ALA A 128 12.25 6.34 21.96
CA ALA A 128 13.41 5.52 21.63
C ALA A 128 13.64 5.50 20.10
N SER A 129 14.90 5.68 19.69
CA SER A 129 15.29 5.64 18.27
C SER A 129 15.20 4.26 17.63
N THR A 130 14.95 3.21 18.43
CA THR A 130 14.75 1.83 17.99
C THR A 130 13.29 1.49 17.67
N LEU A 131 12.36 2.43 17.86
CA LEU A 131 10.95 2.21 17.54
C LEU A 131 10.78 1.99 16.03
N THR A 132 9.87 1.10 15.69
CA THR A 132 9.37 0.99 14.31
C THR A 132 8.54 2.24 13.99
N LEU A 133 8.43 2.59 12.71
CA LEU A 133 7.60 3.73 12.27
C LEU A 133 6.17 3.65 12.84
N LYS A 134 5.59 2.44 12.83
CA LYS A 134 4.25 2.20 13.38
C LYS A 134 4.17 2.56 14.86
N ASN A 135 5.07 1.99 15.67
CA ASN A 135 5.05 2.21 17.12
C ASN A 135 5.35 3.68 17.44
N TRP A 136 6.25 4.32 16.69
CA TRP A 136 6.53 5.74 16.85
C TRP A 136 5.29 6.60 16.58
N ILE A 137 4.53 6.34 15.51
CA ILE A 137 3.28 7.06 15.21
C ILE A 137 2.24 6.86 16.32
N GLU A 138 2.11 5.64 16.85
CA GLU A 138 1.17 5.35 17.95
C GLU A 138 1.53 6.14 19.23
N GLU A 139 2.81 6.22 19.58
CA GLU A 139 3.27 7.02 20.73
C GLU A 139 3.02 8.51 20.53
N VAL A 140 3.34 9.06 19.35
CA VAL A 140 3.09 10.48 19.06
C VAL A 140 1.60 10.78 19.03
N HIS A 141 0.76 9.87 18.53
CA HIS A 141 -0.68 10.00 18.59
C HIS A 141 -1.20 10.10 20.04
N HIS A 142 -0.70 9.26 20.94
CA HIS A 142 -1.05 9.34 22.37
C HIS A 142 -0.58 10.63 23.06
N LEU A 143 0.37 11.36 22.46
CA LEU A 143 0.78 12.68 22.93
C LEU A 143 -0.10 13.81 22.36
N ASP A 144 -0.60 13.66 21.14
CA ASP A 144 -1.50 14.62 20.48
C ASP A 144 -2.91 14.60 21.09
N GLU A 145 -3.37 13.46 21.62
CA GLU A 145 -4.67 13.31 22.28
C GLU A 145 -4.71 13.78 23.76
N LYS A 146 -3.57 14.21 24.33
CA LYS A 146 -3.46 14.64 25.74
C LYS A 146 -3.55 16.15 25.90
#